data_AF-A0A7C4B669-F1
#
_entry.id   AF-A0A7C4B669-F1
#
_cell.length_a   1.000
_cell.length_b   1.000
_cell.length_c   1.000
_cell.angle_alpha   90.00
_cell.angle_beta   90.00
_cell.angle_gamma   90.00
#
_symmetry.space_group_name_H-M   'P 1'
#
loop_
_entity.id
_entity.type
_entity.pdbx_description
1 polymer ?
#
loop_
_entity_poly.entity_id
_entity_poly.type
_entity_poly.pdbx_seq_one_letter_code
_entity_poly.pdbx_strand_id
1 'polypeptide(L)'
;MIEEKPWFKFYLKDTPREAIIPEVRLDELLKQIAQELPDRIFLSFMGAKFTFKYIDELVDRFATALADIGVKKGSVVAIMLPNCPQFAIAYYGALRAGAIVTTLNPLYTARETEFQLNDSGSEILIVLDVLYANIIRNIKNSISIKRIIITNIADFVPPLKRVIGKLLKKIPQAKVEADPNLYLLMDLIKKYKPNPPKVELDVRNDAAVILYTGGTTGTPKGAVLTHYNMVANAIQCNLWSGTKKGTEIL
;
A
#
# COMPACT_ATOMS: atom_id res chain seq x y z
N MET A 1 -24.72 30.97 -7.18
CA MET A 1 -25.37 30.54 -5.92
C MET A 1 -25.66 29.06 -6.04
N ILE A 2 -25.18 28.24 -5.11
CA ILE A 2 -25.50 26.81 -5.08
C ILE A 2 -26.99 26.68 -4.80
N GLU A 3 -27.74 26.13 -5.75
CA GLU A 3 -29.18 25.91 -5.63
C GLU A 3 -29.46 25.04 -4.39
N GLU A 4 -30.44 25.41 -3.56
CA GLU A 4 -30.72 24.71 -2.32
C GLU A 4 -31.37 23.35 -2.62
N LYS A 5 -30.56 22.28 -2.54
CA LYS A 5 -31.02 20.91 -2.82
C LYS A 5 -31.63 20.26 -1.57
N PRO A 6 -32.73 19.51 -1.70
CA PRO A 6 -33.42 18.89 -0.56
C PRO A 6 -32.57 17.94 0.29
N TRP A 7 -31.49 17.38 -0.26
CA TRP A 7 -30.60 16.47 0.46
C TRP A 7 -29.60 17.20 1.38
N PHE A 8 -29.35 18.51 1.19
CA PHE A 8 -28.39 19.24 2.02
C PHE A 8 -28.82 19.34 3.49
N LYS A 9 -30.10 19.23 3.81
CA LYS A 9 -30.59 19.19 5.20
C LYS A 9 -30.17 17.94 5.97
N PHE A 10 -29.72 16.89 5.27
CA PHE A 10 -29.24 15.66 5.86
C PHE A 10 -27.71 15.57 5.93
N TYR A 11 -27.00 16.59 5.44
CA TYR A 11 -25.55 16.64 5.53
C TYR A 11 -25.14 16.93 6.97
N LEU A 12 -23.97 16.41 7.37
CA LEU A 12 -23.39 16.77 8.67
C LEU A 12 -23.15 18.28 8.71
N LYS A 13 -23.31 18.87 9.89
CA LYS A 13 -23.04 20.29 10.11
C LYS A 13 -21.65 20.64 9.60
N ASP A 14 -21.53 21.74 8.89
CA ASP A 14 -20.29 22.26 8.29
C ASP A 14 -19.71 21.44 7.11
N THR A 15 -20.43 20.41 6.62
CA THR A 15 -20.03 19.70 5.39
C THR A 15 -20.18 20.61 4.17
N PRO A 16 -19.12 20.85 3.38
CA PRO A 16 -19.22 21.69 2.20
C PRO A 16 -20.11 21.04 1.13
N ARG A 17 -20.84 21.88 0.38
CA ARG A 17 -21.77 21.44 -0.68
C ARG A 17 -21.07 21.17 -2.01
N GLU A 18 -19.86 21.69 -2.18
CA GLU A 18 -18.97 21.46 -3.31
C GLU A 18 -17.58 21.16 -2.77
N ALA A 19 -16.82 20.33 -3.48
CA ALA A 19 -15.46 19.96 -3.13
C ALA A 19 -14.54 20.23 -4.32
N ILE A 20 -13.44 20.94 -4.09
CA ILE A 20 -12.37 21.06 -5.06
C ILE A 20 -11.45 19.86 -4.87
N ILE A 21 -11.33 19.03 -5.90
CA ILE A 21 -10.45 17.87 -5.88
C ILE A 21 -9.11 18.26 -6.54
N PRO A 22 -7.97 18.19 -5.82
CA PRO A 22 -6.69 18.51 -6.40
C PRO A 22 -6.28 17.46 -7.43
N GLU A 23 -5.68 17.91 -8.53
CA GLU A 23 -5.13 17.05 -9.57
C GLU A 23 -3.69 16.67 -9.22
N VAL A 24 -3.54 15.82 -8.21
CA VAL A 24 -2.26 15.35 -7.69
C VAL A 24 -2.19 13.83 -7.77
N ARG A 25 -0.98 13.29 -7.72
CA ARG A 25 -0.82 11.83 -7.59
C ARG A 25 -1.23 11.40 -6.20
N LEU A 26 -1.85 10.23 -6.12
CA LEU A 26 -2.22 9.63 -4.82
C LEU A 26 -1.05 9.57 -3.82
N ASP A 27 0.18 9.29 -4.25
CA ASP A 27 1.34 9.25 -3.37
C ASP A 27 1.86 10.63 -2.92
N GLU A 28 1.50 11.69 -3.64
CA GLU A 28 1.82 13.07 -3.27
C GLU A 28 1.04 13.54 -2.05
N LEU A 29 -0.15 12.97 -1.78
CA LEU A 29 -0.88 13.26 -0.54
C LEU A 29 -0.02 12.93 0.69
N LEU A 30 0.66 11.77 0.70
CA LEU A 30 1.58 11.43 1.78
C LEU A 30 2.78 12.39 1.80
N LYS A 31 3.37 12.67 0.63
CA LYS A 31 4.57 13.50 0.50
C LYS A 31 4.34 14.91 1.05
N GLN A 32 3.21 15.52 0.69
CA GLN A 32 2.83 16.86 1.13
C GLN A 32 2.65 16.92 2.64
N ILE A 33 1.93 15.96 3.23
CA ILE A 33 1.74 15.93 4.68
C ILE A 33 3.06 15.66 5.41
N ALA A 34 3.94 14.82 4.87
CA ALA A 34 5.25 14.59 5.46
C ALA A 34 6.18 15.81 5.43
N GLN A 35 5.99 16.71 4.47
CA GLN A 35 6.70 17.99 4.43
C GLN A 35 6.11 19.01 5.41
N GLU A 36 4.78 19.04 5.54
CA GLU A 36 4.09 20.02 6.39
C GLU A 36 4.09 19.65 7.87
N LEU A 37 3.95 18.36 8.18
CA LEU A 37 3.81 17.81 9.52
C LEU A 37 4.81 16.66 9.78
N PRO A 38 6.13 16.89 9.60
CA PRO A 38 7.13 15.83 9.55
C PRO A 38 7.19 14.97 10.81
N ASP A 39 7.05 15.59 11.98
CA ASP A 39 7.21 14.93 13.29
C ASP A 39 5.89 14.40 13.86
N ARG A 40 4.76 14.62 13.16
CA ARG A 40 3.48 14.01 13.55
C ARG A 40 3.53 12.51 13.33
N ILE A 41 2.84 11.77 14.20
CA ILE A 41 2.71 10.32 14.05
C ILE A 41 1.81 10.02 12.86
N PHE A 42 2.33 9.22 11.94
CA PHE A 42 1.57 8.69 10.80
C PHE A 42 0.85 7.39 11.16
N LEU A 43 1.56 6.47 11.81
CA LEU A 43 0.97 5.20 12.25
C LEU A 43 1.59 4.70 13.56
N SER A 44 0.81 3.90 14.28
CA SER A 44 1.22 3.16 15.47
C SER A 44 1.08 1.66 15.21
N PHE A 45 2.11 0.88 15.55
CA PHE A 45 2.11 -0.57 15.35
C PHE A 45 2.76 -1.29 16.53
N MET A 46 2.00 -2.12 17.22
CA MET A 46 2.45 -2.92 18.38
C MET A 46 3.19 -2.11 19.48
N GLY A 47 2.86 -0.82 19.61
CA GLY A 47 3.49 0.11 20.56
C GLY A 47 4.71 0.86 20.02
N ALA A 48 5.15 0.61 18.79
CA ALA A 48 6.02 1.53 18.06
C ALA A 48 5.17 2.63 17.40
N LYS A 49 5.70 3.87 17.38
CA LYS A 49 5.09 5.00 16.68
C LYS A 49 6.06 5.47 15.60
N PHE A 50 5.52 5.78 14.43
CA PHE A 50 6.32 6.20 13.27
C PHE A 50 5.82 7.55 12.77
N THR A 51 6.73 8.48 12.56
CA THR A 51 6.39 9.82 12.07
C THR A 51 6.12 9.81 10.57
N PHE A 52 5.43 10.84 10.07
CA PHE A 52 5.26 11.04 8.63
C PHE A 52 6.60 11.11 7.91
N LYS A 53 7.56 11.90 8.42
CA LYS A 53 8.90 12.02 7.84
C LYS A 53 9.60 10.67 7.72
N TYR A 54 9.53 9.85 8.77
CA TYR A 54 10.19 8.54 8.76
C TYR A 54 9.57 7.61 7.71
N ILE A 55 8.24 7.52 7.66
CA ILE A 55 7.56 6.64 6.69
C ILE A 55 7.77 7.15 5.26
N ASP A 56 7.70 8.46 5.02
CA ASP A 56 7.94 9.03 3.69
C ASP A 56 9.36 8.76 3.17
N GLU A 57 10.37 8.81 4.04
CA GLU A 57 11.74 8.41 3.67
C GLU A 57 11.81 6.93 3.29
N LEU A 58 11.16 6.04 4.03
CA LEU A 58 11.12 4.61 3.68
C LEU A 58 10.39 4.35 2.37
N VAL A 59 9.32 5.11 2.10
CA VAL A 59 8.60 5.09 0.82
C VAL A 59 9.52 5.52 -0.32
N ASP A 60 10.29 6.61 -0.18
CA ASP A 60 11.25 7.07 -1.19
C ASP A 60 12.32 6.01 -1.48
N ARG A 61 12.88 5.40 -0.43
CA ARG A 61 13.89 4.33 -0.58
C ARG A 61 13.31 3.10 -1.25
N PHE A 62 12.09 2.72 -0.88
CA PHE A 62 11.43 1.55 -1.47
C PHE A 62 11.05 1.80 -2.93
N ALA A 63 10.53 2.98 -3.27
CA ALA A 63 10.25 3.37 -4.66
C ALA A 63 11.52 3.36 -5.53
N THR A 64 12.65 3.83 -4.98
CA THR A 64 13.96 3.76 -5.64
C THR A 64 14.36 2.30 -5.92
N ALA A 65 14.17 1.43 -4.92
CA ALA A 65 14.48 0.01 -5.05
C ALA A 65 13.59 -0.69 -6.07
N LEU A 66 12.28 -0.39 -6.07
CA LEU A 66 11.32 -0.93 -7.03
C LEU A 66 11.73 -0.57 -8.48
N ALA A 67 12.11 0.69 -8.71
CA ALA A 67 12.57 1.14 -10.03
C ALA A 67 13.81 0.36 -10.50
N ASP A 68 14.79 0.16 -9.62
CA ASP A 68 16.02 -0.58 -9.93
C ASP A 68 15.75 -2.07 -10.27
N ILE A 69 14.81 -2.69 -9.56
CA ILE A 69 14.39 -4.07 -9.89
C ILE A 69 13.39 -4.11 -11.06
N GLY A 70 13.21 -3.03 -11.81
CA GLY A 70 12.50 -3.02 -13.09
C GLY A 70 11.01 -2.71 -13.02
N VAL A 71 10.52 -2.18 -11.89
CA VAL A 71 9.17 -1.57 -11.85
C VAL A 71 9.19 -0.29 -12.66
N LYS A 72 8.17 -0.11 -13.50
CA LYS A 72 7.98 1.06 -14.34
C LYS A 72 6.51 1.47 -14.36
N LYS A 73 6.22 2.61 -14.98
CA LYS A 73 4.84 3.03 -15.26
C LYS A 73 4.03 1.89 -15.87
N GLY A 74 2.90 1.57 -15.26
CA GLY A 74 1.99 0.51 -15.70
C GLY A 74 2.30 -0.90 -15.18
N SER A 75 3.43 -1.11 -14.49
CA SER A 75 3.65 -2.36 -13.74
C SER A 75 2.58 -2.52 -12.66
N VAL A 76 2.05 -3.73 -12.49
CA VAL A 76 1.09 -4.04 -11.43
C VAL A 76 1.81 -4.71 -10.25
N VAL A 77 1.72 -4.08 -9.07
CA VAL A 77 2.30 -4.55 -7.82
C VAL A 77 1.19 -5.05 -6.90
N ALA A 78 1.19 -6.35 -6.64
CA ALA A 78 0.32 -6.99 -5.67
C ALA A 78 0.88 -6.87 -4.25
N ILE A 79 0.02 -6.54 -3.28
CA ILE A 79 0.35 -6.44 -1.87
C ILE A 79 -0.56 -7.37 -1.07
N MET A 80 0.01 -8.44 -0.52
CA MET A 80 -0.67 -9.40 0.35
C MET A 80 -0.10 -9.29 1.77
N LEU A 81 -0.44 -8.19 2.45
CA LEU A 81 0.03 -7.86 3.79
C LEU A 81 -1.14 -7.47 4.70
N PRO A 82 -1.06 -7.73 6.01
CA PRO A 82 -2.04 -7.23 6.98
C PRO A 82 -1.82 -5.73 7.26
N ASN A 83 -2.58 -5.18 8.22
CA ASN A 83 -2.39 -3.81 8.72
C ASN A 83 -1.05 -3.70 9.47
N CYS A 84 0.02 -3.41 8.75
CA CYS A 84 1.38 -3.24 9.27
C CYS A 84 2.09 -2.06 8.58
N PRO A 85 3.21 -1.55 9.15
CA PRO A 85 3.96 -0.44 8.55
C PRO A 85 4.42 -0.75 7.11
N GLN A 86 4.77 -2.02 6.84
CA GLN A 86 5.20 -2.46 5.51
C GLN A 86 4.12 -2.31 4.46
N PHE A 87 2.84 -2.46 4.83
CA PHE A 87 1.74 -2.20 3.89
C PHE A 87 1.77 -0.75 3.40
N ALA A 88 1.90 0.22 4.31
CA ALA A 88 1.96 1.62 3.92
C ALA A 88 3.20 1.94 3.07
N ILE A 89 4.37 1.42 3.46
CA ILE A 89 5.61 1.59 2.70
C ILE A 89 5.49 0.99 1.31
N ALA A 90 4.94 -0.22 1.20
CA ALA A 90 4.73 -0.92 -0.06
C ALA A 90 3.72 -0.20 -0.97
N TYR A 91 2.58 0.21 -0.41
CA TYR A 91 1.50 0.88 -1.11
C TYR A 91 1.97 2.19 -1.73
N TYR A 92 2.50 3.10 -0.91
CA TYR A 92 2.98 4.39 -1.39
C TYR A 92 4.26 4.28 -2.20
N GLY A 93 5.14 3.32 -1.89
CA GLY A 93 6.39 3.13 -2.63
C GLY A 93 6.14 2.62 -4.05
N ALA A 94 5.17 1.72 -4.23
CA ALA A 94 4.74 1.28 -5.56
C ALA A 94 4.13 2.42 -6.37
N LEU A 95 3.19 3.18 -5.79
CA LEU A 95 2.59 4.35 -6.44
C LEU A 95 3.65 5.40 -6.82
N ARG A 96 4.61 5.67 -5.94
CA ARG A 96 5.71 6.62 -6.18
C ARG A 96 6.66 6.13 -7.27
N ALA A 97 6.86 4.82 -7.40
CA ALA A 97 7.55 4.21 -8.53
C ALA A 97 6.74 4.22 -9.84
N GLY A 98 5.49 4.69 -9.82
CA GLY A 98 4.59 4.75 -10.97
C GLY A 98 3.83 3.45 -11.25
N ALA A 99 3.87 2.49 -10.33
CA ALA A 99 3.13 1.24 -10.45
C ALA A 99 1.65 1.40 -10.06
N ILE A 100 0.85 0.48 -10.59
CA ILE A 100 -0.54 0.25 -10.21
C ILE A 100 -0.54 -0.72 -9.04
N VAL A 101 -1.26 -0.39 -7.96
CA VAL A 101 -1.33 -1.25 -6.77
C VAL A 101 -2.59 -2.11 -6.81
N THR A 102 -2.44 -3.41 -6.52
CA THR A 102 -3.58 -4.26 -6.14
C THR A 102 -3.33 -4.87 -4.78
N THR A 103 -4.36 -4.92 -3.94
CA THR A 103 -4.27 -5.48 -2.59
C THR A 103 -5.01 -6.80 -2.52
N LEU A 104 -4.39 -7.80 -1.91
CA LEU A 104 -4.97 -9.11 -1.67
C LEU A 104 -5.24 -9.29 -0.19
N ASN A 105 -6.35 -9.93 0.15
CA ASN A 105 -6.63 -10.29 1.52
C ASN A 105 -5.62 -11.36 1.98
N PRO A 106 -4.88 -11.15 3.09
CA PRO A 106 -3.99 -12.16 3.66
C PRO A 106 -4.65 -13.49 4.03
N LEU A 107 -5.99 -13.51 4.13
CA LEU A 107 -6.79 -14.70 4.45
C LEU A 107 -7.26 -15.47 3.21
N TYR A 108 -6.94 -15.02 2.00
CA TYR A 108 -7.28 -15.76 0.79
C TYR A 108 -6.61 -17.12 0.73
N THR A 109 -7.35 -18.08 0.19
CA THR A 109 -6.85 -19.40 -0.16
C THR A 109 -5.86 -19.31 -1.33
N ALA A 110 -5.12 -20.39 -1.58
CA ALA A 110 -4.22 -20.49 -2.72
C ALA A 110 -4.92 -20.24 -4.06
N ARG A 111 -6.13 -20.80 -4.24
CA ARG A 111 -6.90 -20.65 -5.48
C ARG A 111 -7.38 -19.21 -5.70
N GLU A 112 -7.88 -18.54 -4.65
CA GLU A 112 -8.31 -17.14 -4.73
C GLU A 112 -7.12 -16.21 -5.01
N THR A 113 -5.98 -16.48 -4.34
CA THR A 113 -4.74 -15.74 -4.55
C THR A 113 -4.23 -15.89 -5.98
N GLU A 114 -4.14 -17.13 -6.48
CA GLU A 114 -3.73 -17.43 -7.85
C GLU A 114 -4.63 -16.72 -8.88
N PHE A 115 -5.95 -16.79 -8.69
CA PHE A 115 -6.91 -16.13 -9.55
C PHE A 115 -6.65 -14.62 -9.63
N GLN A 116 -6.59 -13.91 -8.49
CA GLN A 116 -6.44 -12.45 -8.50
C GLN A 116 -5.07 -12.03 -9.05
N LEU A 117 -3.98 -12.75 -8.71
CA LEU A 117 -2.65 -12.40 -9.21
C LEU A 117 -2.58 -12.48 -10.74
N ASN A 118 -3.18 -13.51 -11.32
CA ASN A 118 -3.20 -13.68 -12.77
C ASN A 118 -4.16 -12.72 -13.48
N ASP A 119 -5.38 -12.57 -12.95
CA ASP A 119 -6.39 -11.69 -13.54
C ASP A 119 -5.95 -10.21 -13.52
N SER A 120 -5.26 -9.77 -12.45
CA SER A 120 -4.74 -8.41 -12.34
C SER A 120 -3.49 -8.15 -13.20
N GLY A 121 -2.89 -9.19 -13.80
CA GLY A 121 -1.61 -9.08 -14.50
C GLY A 121 -0.45 -8.66 -13.58
N SER A 122 -0.51 -9.04 -12.30
CA SER A 122 0.51 -8.67 -11.31
C SER A 122 1.87 -9.27 -11.69
N GLU A 123 2.90 -8.42 -11.77
CA GLU A 123 4.27 -8.87 -12.07
C GLU A 123 5.14 -8.93 -10.81
N ILE A 124 4.74 -8.23 -9.76
CA ILE A 124 5.46 -8.14 -8.48
C ILE A 124 4.50 -8.47 -7.35
N LEU A 125 4.92 -9.32 -6.41
CA LEU A 125 4.17 -9.62 -5.19
C LEU A 125 4.97 -9.23 -3.96
N ILE A 126 4.37 -8.43 -3.08
CA ILE A 126 4.87 -8.11 -1.75
C ILE A 126 4.06 -8.89 -0.72
N VAL A 127 4.71 -9.73 0.08
CA VAL A 127 4.03 -10.72 0.93
C VAL A 127 4.79 -11.01 2.23
N LEU A 128 4.06 -11.42 3.27
CA LEU A 128 4.70 -11.92 4.49
C LEU A 128 5.38 -13.27 4.24
N ASP A 129 6.52 -13.51 4.88
CA ASP A 129 7.23 -14.80 4.83
C ASP A 129 6.35 -16.01 5.16
N VAL A 130 5.46 -15.88 6.16
CA VAL A 130 4.52 -16.94 6.55
C VAL A 130 3.52 -17.27 5.43
N LEU A 131 3.03 -16.25 4.72
CA LEU A 131 2.07 -16.40 3.62
C LEU A 131 2.77 -16.90 2.36
N TYR A 132 4.02 -16.46 2.14
CA TYR A 132 4.86 -17.01 1.08
C TYR A 132 5.03 -18.52 1.23
N ALA A 133 5.42 -18.98 2.43
CA ALA A 133 5.66 -20.39 2.69
C ALA A 133 4.40 -21.25 2.58
N ASN A 134 3.26 -20.75 3.06
CA ASN A 134 2.02 -21.53 3.16
C ASN A 134 1.18 -21.49 1.87
N ILE A 135 1.25 -20.40 1.11
CA ILE A 135 0.38 -20.16 -0.04
C ILE A 135 1.21 -20.03 -1.31
N ILE A 136 2.04 -18.98 -1.38
CA ILE A 136 2.68 -18.57 -2.65
C ILE A 136 3.63 -19.64 -3.19
N ARG A 137 4.37 -20.33 -2.32
CA ARG A 137 5.28 -21.41 -2.72
C ARG A 137 4.57 -22.51 -3.50
N ASN A 138 3.33 -22.83 -3.14
CA ASN A 138 2.56 -23.93 -3.74
C ASN A 138 1.96 -23.55 -5.10
N ILE A 139 1.75 -22.26 -5.35
CA ILE A 139 1.16 -21.73 -6.60
C ILE A 139 2.17 -21.00 -7.47
N LYS A 140 3.47 -21.00 -7.10
CA LYS A 140 4.52 -20.20 -7.74
C LYS A 140 4.63 -20.45 -9.25
N ASN A 141 4.41 -21.69 -9.68
CA ASN A 141 4.49 -22.07 -11.09
C ASN A 141 3.20 -21.78 -11.88
N SER A 142 2.12 -21.40 -11.19
CA SER A 142 0.81 -21.10 -11.78
C SER A 142 0.51 -19.60 -11.85
N ILE A 143 1.38 -18.75 -11.29
CA ILE A 143 1.19 -17.30 -11.23
C ILE A 143 2.16 -16.57 -12.16
N SER A 144 1.73 -15.44 -12.71
CA SER A 144 2.51 -14.57 -13.60
C SER A 144 3.52 -13.65 -12.88
N ILE A 145 3.75 -13.88 -11.58
CA ILE A 145 4.66 -13.07 -10.76
C ILE A 145 6.12 -13.30 -11.15
N LYS A 146 6.78 -12.22 -11.58
CA LYS A 146 8.19 -12.20 -11.96
C LYS A 146 9.10 -11.96 -10.77
N ARG A 147 8.66 -11.22 -9.75
CA ARG A 147 9.46 -10.86 -8.58
C ARG A 147 8.64 -10.94 -7.29
N ILE A 148 9.24 -11.51 -6.25
CA ILE A 148 8.60 -11.64 -4.94
C ILE A 148 9.43 -10.88 -3.91
N ILE A 149 8.79 -9.98 -3.18
CA ILE A 149 9.40 -9.22 -2.10
C ILE A 149 8.80 -9.72 -0.79
N ILE A 150 9.64 -10.35 0.03
CA ILE A 150 9.25 -10.91 1.32
C ILE A 150 9.56 -9.91 2.44
N THR A 151 8.64 -9.81 3.41
CA THR A 151 8.86 -9.11 4.67
C THR A 151 8.41 -9.97 5.86
N ASN A 152 8.90 -9.64 7.04
CA ASN A 152 8.48 -10.26 8.29
C ASN A 152 7.72 -9.26 9.15
N ILE A 153 6.62 -9.68 9.77
CA ILE A 153 5.79 -8.81 10.62
C ILE A 153 6.58 -8.16 11.76
N ALA A 154 7.63 -8.83 12.23
CA ALA A 154 8.47 -8.34 13.30
C ALA A 154 9.41 -7.21 12.88
N ASP A 155 9.60 -6.90 11.57
CA ASP A 155 10.57 -5.93 11.04
C ASP A 155 10.45 -4.52 11.68
N PHE A 156 9.24 -4.15 12.10
CA PHE A 156 8.93 -2.85 12.72
C PHE A 156 8.47 -2.95 14.19
N VAL A 157 8.66 -4.10 14.84
CA VAL A 157 8.34 -4.29 16.26
C VAL A 157 9.55 -3.86 17.13
N PRO A 158 9.35 -3.11 18.24
CA PRO A 158 10.43 -2.71 19.13
C PRO A 158 11.28 -3.91 19.61
N PRO A 159 12.62 -3.76 19.71
CA PRO A 159 13.52 -4.85 20.11
C PRO A 159 13.12 -5.52 21.43
N LEU A 160 12.68 -4.74 22.44
CA LEU A 160 12.28 -5.27 23.74
C LEU A 160 11.09 -6.24 23.65
N LYS A 161 10.15 -6.02 22.72
CA LYS A 161 9.02 -6.93 22.46
C LYS A 161 9.38 -8.09 21.52
N ARG A 162 10.40 -7.93 20.66
CA ARG A 162 10.94 -9.03 19.84
C ARG A 162 11.57 -10.12 20.70
N VAL A 163 12.20 -9.79 21.83
CA VAL A 163 12.80 -10.78 22.74
C VAL A 163 11.73 -11.69 23.36
N ILE A 164 10.60 -11.12 23.79
CA ILE A 164 9.45 -11.90 24.28
C ILE A 164 8.89 -12.80 23.16
N GLY A 165 8.82 -12.28 21.94
CA GLY A 165 8.44 -13.03 20.75
C GLY A 165 9.48 -14.01 20.20
N LYS A 166 10.72 -14.03 20.71
CA LYS A 166 11.75 -15.06 20.43
C LYS A 166 11.71 -16.19 21.45
N LEU A 167 11.31 -15.90 22.69
CA LEU A 167 11.08 -16.92 23.73
C LEU A 167 9.85 -17.78 23.40
N LEU A 168 8.83 -17.17 22.78
CA LEU A 168 7.73 -17.86 22.10
C LEU A 168 8.20 -18.17 20.67
N LYS A 169 8.32 -19.44 20.26
CA LYS A 169 8.66 -19.86 18.87
C LYS A 169 7.60 -19.43 17.81
N LYS A 170 7.19 -18.16 17.77
CA LYS A 170 5.99 -17.65 17.08
C LYS A 170 6.26 -16.67 15.95
N ILE A 171 7.52 -16.38 15.61
CA ILE A 171 7.86 -15.63 14.40
C ILE A 171 8.38 -16.64 13.38
N PRO A 172 7.57 -17.09 12.41
CA PRO A 172 7.98 -18.13 11.49
C PRO A 172 8.99 -17.53 10.51
N GLN A 173 10.28 -17.83 10.70
CA GLN A 173 11.27 -17.64 9.65
C GLN A 173 11.20 -18.86 8.75
N ALA A 174 10.42 -18.78 7.68
CA ALA A 174 10.49 -19.81 6.66
C ALA A 174 11.90 -19.77 6.02
N LYS A 175 12.57 -20.92 5.89
CA LYS A 175 13.74 -21.01 5.01
C LYS A 175 13.27 -20.68 3.60
N VAL A 176 13.72 -19.54 3.09
CA VAL A 176 13.48 -19.12 1.72
C VAL A 176 14.67 -19.59 0.90
N GLU A 177 14.44 -20.44 -0.08
CA GLU A 177 15.48 -20.90 -1.01
C GLU A 177 15.99 -19.70 -1.82
N ALA A 178 17.29 -19.72 -2.15
CA ALA A 178 17.91 -18.65 -2.92
C ALA A 178 17.29 -18.59 -4.32
N ASP A 179 16.62 -17.49 -4.64
CA ASP A 179 16.01 -17.20 -5.92
C ASP A 179 16.41 -15.79 -6.34
N PRO A 180 17.01 -15.58 -7.53
CA PRO A 180 17.45 -14.26 -7.99
C PRO A 180 16.30 -13.24 -8.12
N ASN A 181 15.06 -13.71 -8.20
CA ASN A 181 13.86 -12.89 -8.28
C ASN A 181 13.15 -12.70 -6.94
N LEU A 182 13.77 -13.16 -5.85
CA LEU A 182 13.28 -13.02 -4.50
C LEU A 182 14.10 -11.98 -3.74
N TYR A 183 13.40 -11.02 -3.13
CA TYR A 183 14.00 -9.90 -2.41
C TYR A 183 13.46 -9.83 -0.99
N LEU A 184 14.26 -9.29 -0.07
CA LEU A 184 13.81 -8.94 1.26
C LEU A 184 13.52 -7.44 1.32
N LEU A 185 12.32 -7.06 1.75
CA LEU A 185 11.87 -5.66 1.81
C LEU A 185 12.85 -4.79 2.59
N MET A 186 13.32 -5.27 3.74
CA MET A 186 14.26 -4.51 4.58
C MET A 186 15.64 -4.36 3.96
N ASP A 187 16.10 -5.33 3.15
CA ASP A 187 17.38 -5.23 2.46
C ASP A 187 17.31 -4.26 1.29
N LEU A 188 16.20 -4.28 0.55
CA LEU A 188 15.90 -3.24 -0.45
C LEU A 188 15.88 -1.86 0.20
N ILE A 189 15.10 -1.67 1.26
CA ILE A 189 15.06 -0.38 1.96
C ILE A 189 16.48 0.05 2.38
N LYS A 190 17.27 -0.82 3.03
CA LYS A 190 18.62 -0.49 3.51
C LYS A 190 19.61 -0.17 2.39
N LYS A 191 19.50 -0.86 1.25
CA LYS A 191 20.44 -0.73 0.12
C LYS A 191 20.34 0.62 -0.59
N TYR A 192 19.14 1.15 -0.79
CA TYR A 192 18.94 2.35 -1.61
C TYR A 192 18.85 3.62 -0.77
N LYS A 193 19.23 4.75 -1.38
CA LYS A 193 18.99 6.10 -0.86
C LYS A 193 17.58 6.58 -1.26
N PRO A 194 16.98 7.55 -0.55
CA PRO A 194 15.66 8.09 -0.89
C PRO A 194 15.74 8.96 -2.17
N ASN A 195 15.77 8.34 -3.34
CA ASN A 195 15.87 9.02 -4.63
C ASN A 195 14.91 8.36 -5.64
N PRO A 196 13.59 8.47 -5.41
CA PRO A 196 12.59 7.80 -6.24
C PRO A 196 12.68 8.26 -7.70
N PRO A 197 12.24 7.43 -8.66
CA PRO A 197 12.22 7.82 -10.06
C PRO A 197 11.26 9.01 -10.27
N LYS A 198 11.59 9.88 -11.23
CA LYS A 198 10.64 10.87 -11.75
C LYS A 198 9.78 10.17 -12.80
N VAL A 199 8.49 10.05 -12.52
CA VAL A 199 7.54 9.38 -13.42
C VAL A 199 6.45 10.37 -13.83
N GLU A 200 6.25 10.55 -15.13
CA GLU A 200 5.15 11.35 -15.66
C GLU A 200 3.86 10.52 -15.74
N LEU A 201 2.82 10.98 -15.03
CA LEU A 201 1.50 10.35 -14.99
C LEU A 201 0.41 11.39 -15.30
N ASP A 202 -0.60 10.95 -16.03
CA ASP A 202 -1.88 11.64 -16.16
C ASP A 202 -2.79 11.15 -15.03
N VAL A 203 -3.01 12.00 -14.02
CA VAL A 203 -3.75 11.61 -12.81
C VAL A 203 -5.21 11.23 -13.09
N ARG A 204 -5.79 11.67 -14.21
CA ARG A 204 -7.19 11.38 -14.58
C ARG A 204 -7.33 10.11 -15.42
N ASN A 205 -6.26 9.66 -16.07
CA ASN A 205 -6.33 8.55 -17.02
C ASN A 205 -5.43 7.37 -16.64
N ASP A 206 -4.30 7.60 -15.96
CA ASP A 206 -3.44 6.53 -15.48
C ASP A 206 -4.03 5.87 -14.23
N ALA A 207 -4.06 4.54 -14.25
CA ALA A 207 -4.50 3.73 -13.12
C ALA A 207 -3.53 3.87 -11.93
N ALA A 208 -4.10 3.96 -10.74
CA ALA A 208 -3.37 3.92 -9.46
C ALA A 208 -3.62 2.61 -8.72
N VAL A 209 -4.87 2.13 -8.74
CA VAL A 209 -5.31 1.01 -7.91
C VAL A 209 -6.24 0.08 -8.69
N ILE A 210 -6.07 -1.23 -8.50
CA ILE A 210 -7.05 -2.26 -8.89
C ILE A 210 -7.64 -2.88 -7.62
N LEU A 211 -8.92 -2.63 -7.38
CA LEU A 211 -9.66 -3.19 -6.23
C LEU A 211 -10.62 -4.29 -6.68
N TYR A 212 -10.52 -5.46 -6.07
CA TYR A 212 -11.41 -6.58 -6.39
C TYR A 212 -12.69 -6.56 -5.58
N THR A 213 -13.80 -6.90 -6.23
CA THR A 213 -15.10 -7.09 -5.57
C THR A 213 -15.15 -8.41 -4.79
N GLY A 214 -16.04 -8.54 -3.82
CA GLY A 214 -16.14 -9.73 -2.97
C GLY A 214 -16.63 -11.02 -3.65
N GLY A 215 -17.02 -10.98 -4.94
CA GLY A 215 -17.40 -12.18 -5.70
C GLY A 215 -18.66 -12.92 -5.23
N THR A 216 -19.55 -12.30 -4.46
CA THR A 216 -20.76 -12.96 -3.93
C THR A 216 -21.77 -13.36 -5.02
N THR A 217 -21.70 -12.72 -6.19
CA THR A 217 -22.60 -12.93 -7.34
C THR A 217 -21.89 -13.56 -8.55
N GLY A 218 -20.67 -14.07 -8.36
CA GLY A 218 -19.86 -14.67 -9.42
C GLY A 218 -18.37 -14.37 -9.25
N THR A 219 -17.61 -14.55 -10.32
CA THR A 219 -16.15 -14.29 -10.28
C THR A 219 -15.85 -12.85 -9.85
N PRO A 220 -14.95 -12.61 -8.88
CA PRO A 220 -14.47 -11.29 -8.51
C PRO A 220 -13.99 -10.49 -9.72
N LYS A 221 -14.24 -9.18 -9.72
CA LYS A 221 -13.85 -8.27 -10.82
C LYS A 221 -12.95 -7.18 -10.28
N GLY A 222 -11.83 -6.90 -10.97
CA GLY A 222 -10.94 -5.79 -10.66
C GLY A 222 -11.51 -4.45 -11.15
N ALA A 223 -11.89 -3.57 -10.23
CA ALA A 223 -12.22 -2.19 -10.53
C ALA A 223 -10.94 -1.37 -10.64
N VAL A 224 -10.67 -0.83 -11.84
CA VAL A 224 -9.50 0.02 -12.11
C VAL A 224 -9.83 1.45 -11.74
N LEU A 225 -9.04 2.03 -10.83
CA LEU A 225 -9.23 3.37 -10.29
C LEU A 225 -7.99 4.22 -10.59
N THR A 226 -8.22 5.41 -11.11
CA THR A 226 -7.16 6.40 -11.41
C THR A 226 -6.66 7.07 -10.14
N HIS A 227 -5.54 7.79 -10.23
CA HIS A 227 -5.08 8.62 -9.11
C HIS A 227 -6.15 9.64 -8.69
N TYR A 228 -6.82 10.28 -9.65
CA TYR A 228 -7.89 11.25 -9.39
C TYR A 228 -9.09 10.61 -8.68
N ASN A 229 -9.48 9.37 -9.03
CA ASN A 229 -10.56 8.68 -8.32
C ASN A 229 -10.22 8.48 -6.83
N MET A 230 -8.98 8.05 -6.55
CA MET A 230 -8.53 7.79 -5.19
C MET A 230 -8.35 9.09 -4.38
N VAL A 231 -7.81 10.14 -5.00
CA VAL A 231 -7.70 11.47 -4.36
C VAL A 231 -9.08 12.05 -4.08
N ALA A 232 -10.02 11.95 -5.02
CA ALA A 232 -11.40 12.38 -4.81
C ALA A 232 -12.03 11.67 -3.60
N ASN A 233 -11.86 10.35 -3.50
CA ASN A 233 -12.34 9.58 -2.34
C ASN A 233 -11.70 10.05 -1.03
N ALA A 234 -10.38 10.23 -0.98
CA ALA A 234 -9.68 10.68 0.22
C ALA A 234 -10.15 12.08 0.69
N ILE A 235 -10.31 13.02 -0.25
CA ILE A 235 -10.80 14.37 0.04
C ILE A 235 -12.26 14.33 0.51
N GLN A 236 -13.13 13.59 -0.18
CA GLN A 236 -14.53 13.45 0.21
C GLN A 236 -14.67 12.84 1.62
N CYS A 237 -13.90 11.80 1.93
CA CYS A 237 -13.87 11.20 3.26
C CYS A 237 -13.46 12.23 4.32
N ASN A 238 -12.38 12.99 4.09
CA ASN A 238 -11.91 14.01 5.03
C ASN A 238 -12.93 15.15 5.24
N LEU A 239 -13.60 15.60 4.17
CA LEU A 239 -14.65 16.61 4.24
C LEU A 239 -15.87 16.11 5.02
N TRP A 240 -16.20 14.84 4.87
CA TRP A 240 -17.33 14.22 5.56
C TRP A 240 -17.03 13.90 7.03
N SER A 241 -15.81 13.51 7.37
CA SER A 241 -15.43 13.16 8.74
C SER A 241 -15.30 14.37 9.67
N GLY A 242 -15.23 15.60 9.14
CA GLY A 242 -15.03 16.83 9.92
C GLY A 242 -13.69 16.84 10.67
N THR A 243 -12.73 16.04 10.20
CA THR A 243 -11.41 15.87 10.82
C THR A 243 -10.56 17.11 10.63
N LYS A 244 -9.84 17.51 11.68
CA LYS A 244 -8.94 18.67 11.64
C LYS A 244 -7.52 18.20 11.41
N LYS A 245 -6.96 18.58 10.27
CA LYS A 245 -5.61 18.19 9.85
C LYS A 245 -4.59 18.27 10.98
N GLY A 246 -3.85 17.20 11.19
CA GLY A 246 -2.83 17.11 12.24
C GLY A 246 -3.43 16.90 13.63
N THR A 247 -4.69 16.53 13.75
CA THR A 247 -5.32 16.13 15.03
C THR A 247 -5.88 14.71 14.97
N GLU A 248 -5.86 14.10 13.80
CA GLU A 248 -6.36 12.76 13.55
C GLU A 248 -5.41 11.72 14.14
N ILE A 249 -5.91 11.02 15.14
CA ILE A 249 -5.31 9.88 15.85
C ILE A 249 -4.06 10.21 16.70
N LEU A 250 -4.29 10.22 18.01
CA LEU A 250 -3.53 9.48 19.02
C LEU A 250 -4.46 8.47 19.68
#